data_AF-A0A503PNS5-F1
#
_entry.id   AF-A0A503PNS5-F1
#
_cell.length_a   1.000
_cell.length_b   1.000
_cell.length_c   1.000
_cell.angle_alpha   90.00
_cell.angle_beta   90.00
_cell.angle_gamma   90.00
#
_symmetry.space_group_name_H-M   'P 1'
#
loop_
_entity.id
_entity.type
_entity.pdbx_description
1 polymer ?
#
loop_
_entity_poly.entity_id
_entity_poly.type
_entity_poly.pdbx_seq_one_letter_code
_entity_poly.pdbx_strand_id
1 'polypeptide(L)'
;MPTGEGKADEKTEADDEELTADQKEEKQHAEFVRMADQSLDRFRETHSETQQQFIVDAYVETGEIPTGETFGIEEVEADVVVAAFSQHLDRNVLRQHGLSLATYLEHVDQADYPALRRAAAKGEWHVFHGHAQAIAAARKDGSAYSD
;
A
#
# COMPACT_ATOMS: atom_id res chain seq x y z
N MET A 1 29.76 55.67 -29.51
CA MET A 1 30.09 55.11 -28.18
C MET A 1 29.60 53.65 -28.17
N PRO A 2 30.41 52.68 -27.69
CA PRO A 2 30.35 51.24 -28.01
C PRO A 2 29.29 50.47 -27.18
N THR A 3 28.54 49.52 -27.76
CA THR A 3 28.61 48.02 -27.60
C THR A 3 28.79 47.53 -26.17
N GLY A 4 27.81 46.86 -25.55
CA GLY A 4 27.57 45.40 -25.59
C GLY A 4 28.09 44.80 -24.27
N GLU A 5 27.29 44.20 -23.39
CA GLU A 5 27.03 42.75 -23.21
C GLU A 5 26.35 42.63 -21.81
N GLY A 6 25.19 41.99 -21.67
CA GLY A 6 25.09 40.62 -21.13
C GLY A 6 24.35 40.62 -19.78
N LYS A 7 23.01 40.59 -19.79
CA LYS A 7 22.18 39.50 -19.24
C LYS A 7 22.77 38.70 -18.07
N ALA A 8 22.04 38.79 -16.95
CA ALA A 8 21.62 37.72 -16.05
C ALA A 8 22.64 36.64 -15.66
N ASP A 9 22.94 36.55 -14.37
CA ASP A 9 22.69 35.31 -13.63
C ASP A 9 22.52 35.67 -12.16
N GLU A 10 21.28 36.00 -11.81
CA GLU A 10 20.73 35.72 -10.49
C GLU A 10 20.96 34.22 -10.28
N LYS A 11 22.01 33.86 -9.53
CA LYS A 11 22.15 32.52 -8.99
C LYS A 11 20.94 32.28 -8.10
N THR A 12 19.89 31.72 -8.68
CA THR A 12 18.90 30.98 -7.94
C THR A 12 19.67 29.84 -7.28
N GLU A 13 20.04 30.04 -6.02
CA GLU A 13 20.25 28.95 -5.07
C GLU A 13 18.89 28.29 -4.89
N ALA A 14 18.50 27.49 -5.89
CA ALA A 14 17.43 26.53 -5.74
C ALA A 14 18.01 25.40 -4.88
N ASP A 15 17.93 25.59 -3.56
CA ASP A 15 17.47 24.61 -2.59
C ASP A 15 17.59 23.13 -3.04
N ASP A 16 18.83 22.66 -3.22
CA ASP A 16 19.17 21.25 -3.32
C ASP A 16 19.38 20.75 -1.89
N GLU A 17 18.33 20.84 -1.06
CA GLU A 17 18.34 20.19 0.25
C GLU A 17 18.38 18.67 0.01
N GLU A 18 19.59 18.12 0.13
CA GLU A 18 19.86 16.71 -0.03
C GLU A 18 19.03 15.93 1.02
N LEU A 19 17.88 15.40 0.58
CA LEU A 19 16.92 14.72 1.48
C LEU A 19 17.64 13.65 2.33
N THR A 20 17.32 13.61 3.62
CA THR A 20 17.79 12.56 4.52
C THR A 20 17.27 11.19 4.09
N ALA A 21 17.89 10.11 4.56
CA ALA A 21 17.44 8.75 4.23
C ALA A 21 15.95 8.54 4.58
N ASP A 22 15.52 9.05 5.73
CA ASP A 22 14.12 8.97 6.19
C ASP A 22 13.17 9.77 5.29
N GLN A 23 13.58 10.97 4.85
CA GLN A 23 12.79 11.78 3.93
C GLN A 23 12.69 11.17 2.53
N LYS A 24 13.76 10.51 2.06
CA LYS A 24 13.76 9.76 0.80
C LYS A 24 12.82 8.57 0.88
N GLU A 25 12.85 7.81 1.97
CA GLU A 25 11.95 6.67 2.20
C GLU A 25 10.48 7.13 2.27
N GLU A 26 10.20 8.23 2.97
CA GLU A 26 8.84 8.77 3.06
C GLU A 26 8.32 9.29 1.70
N LYS A 27 9.17 9.96 0.91
CA LYS A 27 8.82 10.42 -0.43
C LYS A 27 8.54 9.25 -1.38
N GLN A 28 9.39 8.22 -1.37
CA GLN A 28 9.20 7.01 -2.17
C GLN A 28 7.89 6.30 -1.80
N HIS A 29 7.60 6.19 -0.50
CA HIS A 29 6.33 5.65 -0.03
C HIS A 29 5.13 6.48 -0.53
N ALA A 30 5.20 7.81 -0.45
CA ALA A 30 4.14 8.69 -0.93
C ALA A 30 3.91 8.56 -2.45
N GLU A 31 4.99 8.44 -3.24
CA GLU A 31 4.91 8.19 -4.69
C GLU A 31 4.28 6.82 -4.98
N PHE A 32 4.65 5.79 -4.22
CA PHE A 32 4.12 4.44 -4.38
C PHE A 32 2.61 4.36 -4.08
N VAL A 33 2.18 4.98 -2.99
CA VAL A 33 0.75 5.08 -2.64
C VAL A 33 -0.01 5.83 -3.72
N ARG A 34 0.54 6.93 -4.23
CA ARG A 34 -0.08 7.70 -5.31
C ARG A 34 -0.24 6.89 -6.59
N MET A 35 0.75 6.07 -6.95
CA MET A 35 0.65 5.17 -8.10
C MET A 35 -0.45 4.13 -7.91
N ALA A 36 -0.53 3.52 -6.72
CA ALA A 36 -1.58 2.56 -6.40
C ALA A 36 -2.98 3.19 -6.48
N ASP A 37 -3.16 4.39 -5.92
CA ASP A 37 -4.43 5.11 -5.99
C ASP A 37 -4.81 5.42 -7.45
N GLN A 38 -3.85 5.86 -8.26
CA GLN A 38 -4.07 6.12 -9.68
C GLN A 38 -4.47 4.86 -10.45
N SER A 39 -3.83 3.72 -10.17
CA SER A 39 -4.19 2.43 -10.76
C SER A 39 -5.59 1.98 -10.34
N LEU A 40 -5.95 2.17 -9.07
CA LEU A 40 -7.29 1.86 -8.55
C LEU A 40 -8.38 2.75 -9.17
N ASP A 41 -8.10 4.04 -9.35
CA ASP A 41 -9.04 4.97 -9.98
C ASP A 41 -9.23 4.64 -11.46
N ARG A 42 -8.13 4.41 -12.20
CA ARG A 42 -8.18 3.93 -13.58
C ARG A 42 -8.97 2.63 -13.69
N PHE A 43 -8.74 1.68 -12.79
CA PHE A 43 -9.45 0.42 -12.73
C PHE A 43 -10.97 0.63 -12.60
N ARG A 44 -11.39 1.49 -11.67
CA ARG A 44 -12.81 1.82 -11.44
C ARG A 44 -13.46 2.51 -12.64
N GLU A 45 -12.72 3.36 -13.36
CA GLU A 45 -13.22 4.08 -14.53
C GLU A 45 -13.33 3.20 -15.78
N THR A 46 -12.43 2.22 -15.92
CA THR A 46 -12.31 1.40 -17.13
C THR A 46 -13.09 0.09 -17.07
N HIS A 47 -13.42 -0.39 -15.87
CA HIS A 47 -14.11 -1.67 -15.65
C HIS A 47 -15.55 -1.44 -15.20
N SER A 48 -16.47 -2.26 -15.74
CA SER A 48 -17.83 -2.33 -15.21
C SER A 48 -17.85 -2.89 -13.78
N GLU A 49 -18.87 -2.57 -12.99
CA GLU A 49 -19.03 -3.08 -11.62
C GLU A 49 -18.94 -4.62 -11.55
N THR A 50 -19.50 -5.33 -12.54
CA THR A 50 -19.40 -6.79 -12.63
C THR A 50 -17.97 -7.28 -12.82
N GLN A 51 -17.18 -6.61 -13.67
CA GLN A 51 -15.77 -6.94 -13.86
C GLN A 51 -14.96 -6.61 -12.61
N GLN A 52 -15.25 -5.48 -11.96
CA GLN A 52 -14.61 -5.11 -10.71
C GLN A 52 -14.86 -6.16 -9.62
N GLN A 53 -16.11 -6.58 -9.46
CA GLN A 53 -16.50 -7.61 -8.50
C GLN A 53 -15.84 -8.96 -8.81
N PHE A 54 -15.79 -9.36 -10.08
CA PHE A 54 -15.10 -10.59 -10.50
C PHE A 54 -13.61 -10.57 -10.11
N ILE A 55 -12.92 -9.45 -10.35
CA ILE A 55 -11.49 -9.28 -10.06
C ILE A 55 -11.25 -9.26 -8.55
N VAL A 56 -12.12 -8.59 -7.79
CA VAL A 56 -12.08 -8.62 -6.32
C VAL A 56 -12.30 -10.03 -5.79
N ASP A 57 -13.28 -10.78 -6.32
CA ASP A 57 -13.55 -12.14 -5.88
C ASP A 57 -12.39 -13.09 -6.21
N ALA A 58 -11.77 -12.94 -7.38
CA ALA A 58 -10.56 -13.67 -7.75
C ALA A 58 -9.40 -13.39 -6.78
N TYR A 59 -9.16 -12.12 -6.43
CA TYR A 59 -8.16 -11.74 -5.42
C TYR A 59 -8.51 -12.30 -4.04
N VAL A 60 -9.77 -12.26 -3.64
CA VAL A 60 -10.24 -12.82 -2.36
C VAL A 60 -10.00 -14.32 -2.28
N GLU A 61 -10.23 -15.04 -3.36
CA GLU A 61 -10.04 -16.50 -3.41
C GLU A 61 -8.56 -16.88 -3.48
N THR A 62 -7.83 -16.32 -4.44
CA THR A 62 -6.48 -16.77 -4.79
C THR A 62 -5.36 -16.00 -4.11
N GLY A 63 -5.61 -14.73 -3.76
CA GLY A 63 -4.59 -13.81 -3.28
C GLY A 63 -3.85 -13.07 -4.39
N GLU A 64 -4.21 -13.34 -5.64
CA GLU A 64 -3.60 -12.75 -6.83
C GLU A 64 -4.63 -11.92 -7.59
N ILE A 65 -4.23 -10.75 -8.06
CA ILE A 65 -5.04 -9.94 -8.95
C ILE A 65 -4.86 -10.51 -10.36
N PRO A 66 -5.92 -10.91 -11.09
CA PRO A 66 -5.78 -11.39 -12.46
C PRO A 66 -5.26 -10.27 -13.39
N THR A 67 -4.19 -10.56 -14.13
CA THR A 67 -3.48 -9.62 -15.00
C THR A 67 -3.55 -10.01 -16.49
N GLY A 68 -3.18 -9.09 -17.37
CA GLY A 68 -3.07 -9.28 -18.81
C GLY A 68 -4.15 -8.55 -19.61
N GLU A 69 -4.02 -8.55 -20.94
CA GLU A 69 -4.91 -7.80 -21.86
C GLU A 69 -6.39 -8.15 -21.69
N THR A 70 -6.70 -9.40 -21.31
CA THR A 70 -8.08 -9.86 -21.08
C THR A 70 -8.74 -9.15 -19.90
N PHE A 71 -7.94 -8.76 -18.91
CA PHE A 71 -8.40 -8.07 -17.70
C PHE A 71 -8.03 -6.60 -17.70
N GLY A 72 -7.32 -6.08 -18.72
CA GLY A 72 -6.93 -4.68 -18.80
C GLY A 72 -6.08 -4.19 -17.62
N ILE A 73 -5.40 -5.11 -16.93
CA ILE A 73 -4.55 -4.83 -15.75
C ILE A 73 -3.14 -5.30 -16.06
N GLU A 74 -2.16 -4.42 -15.91
CA GLU A 74 -0.75 -4.77 -16.05
C GLU A 74 -0.22 -5.45 -14.77
N GLU A 75 0.74 -6.37 -14.90
CA GLU A 75 1.36 -7.03 -13.75
C GLU A 75 1.94 -6.03 -12.75
N VAL A 76 2.58 -4.97 -13.26
CA VAL A 76 3.12 -3.90 -12.41
C VAL A 76 2.03 -3.15 -11.64
N GLU A 77 0.84 -2.96 -12.22
CA GLU A 77 -0.28 -2.30 -11.53
C GLU A 77 -0.79 -3.19 -10.38
N ALA A 78 -0.93 -4.49 -10.63
CA ALA A 78 -1.31 -5.46 -9.60
C ALA A 78 -0.29 -5.50 -8.45
N ASP A 79 1.00 -5.58 -8.76
CA ASP A 79 2.08 -5.61 -7.77
C ASP A 79 2.12 -4.33 -6.94
N VAL A 80 1.95 -3.17 -7.58
CA VAL A 80 1.93 -1.87 -6.89
C VAL A 80 0.75 -1.79 -5.93
N VAL A 81 -0.44 -2.23 -6.31
CA VAL A 81 -1.62 -2.22 -5.44
C VAL A 81 -1.42 -3.13 -4.22
N VAL A 82 -0.93 -4.36 -4.43
CA VAL A 82 -0.69 -5.33 -3.34
C VAL A 82 0.41 -4.86 -2.39
N ALA A 83 1.48 -4.29 -2.92
CA ALA A 83 2.56 -3.74 -2.12
C ALA A 83 2.11 -2.50 -1.34
N ALA A 84 1.31 -1.60 -1.95
CA ALA A 84 0.78 -0.42 -1.28
C ALA A 84 -0.17 -0.80 -0.14
N PHE A 85 -1.01 -1.82 -0.35
CA PHE A 85 -1.83 -2.41 0.71
C PHE A 85 -0.96 -2.92 1.87
N SER A 86 0.05 -3.73 1.56
CA SER A 86 0.93 -4.33 2.58
C SER A 86 1.67 -3.28 3.39
N GLN A 87 2.14 -2.22 2.72
CA GLN A 87 2.78 -1.07 3.37
C GLN A 87 1.80 -0.27 4.22
N HIS A 88 0.57 -0.02 3.73
CA HIS A 88 -0.46 0.66 4.49
C HIS A 88 -0.80 -0.11 5.76
N LEU A 89 -0.99 -1.43 5.65
CA LEU A 89 -1.26 -2.32 6.77
C LEU A 89 -0.11 -2.26 7.79
N ASP A 90 1.15 -2.43 7.35
CA ASP A 90 2.30 -2.37 8.26
C ASP A 90 2.43 -1.00 8.95
N ARG A 91 2.49 0.07 8.16
CA ARG A 91 2.81 1.42 8.65
C ARG A 91 1.68 2.06 9.46
N ASN A 92 0.45 1.95 8.98
CA ASN A 92 -0.70 2.67 9.57
C ASN A 92 -1.51 1.82 10.54
N VAL A 93 -1.44 0.48 10.44
CA VAL A 93 -2.22 -0.41 11.31
C VAL A 93 -1.31 -1.14 12.30
N LEU A 94 -0.29 -1.86 11.85
CA LEU A 94 0.45 -2.80 12.71
C LEU A 94 1.47 -2.11 13.62
N ARG A 95 2.23 -1.14 13.11
CA ARG A 95 3.30 -0.46 13.88
C ARG A 95 2.80 0.21 15.15
N GLN A 96 1.59 0.77 15.15
CA GLN A 96 1.01 1.40 16.35
C GLN A 96 0.75 0.39 17.48
N HIS A 97 0.66 -0.89 17.16
CA HIS A 97 0.48 -1.99 18.09
C HIS A 97 1.80 -2.75 18.37
N GLY A 98 2.93 -2.24 17.87
CA GLY A 98 4.24 -2.90 18.01
C GLY A 98 4.34 -4.21 17.24
N LEU A 99 3.54 -4.35 16.17
CA LEU A 99 3.54 -5.51 15.28
C LEU A 99 4.21 -5.15 13.95
N SER A 100 4.83 -6.15 13.32
CA SER A 100 5.19 -6.13 11.90
C SER A 100 4.20 -6.99 11.12
N LEU A 101 4.15 -6.82 9.80
CA LEU A 101 3.35 -7.69 8.93
C LEU A 101 3.67 -9.19 9.13
N ALA A 102 4.95 -9.54 9.25
CA ALA A 102 5.37 -10.93 9.48
C ALA A 102 4.77 -11.48 10.79
N THR A 103 4.93 -10.78 11.91
CA THR A 103 4.38 -11.23 13.20
C THR A 103 2.86 -11.23 13.21
N TYR A 104 2.22 -10.33 12.47
CA TYR A 104 0.77 -10.35 12.31
C TYR A 104 0.31 -11.64 11.61
N LEU A 105 0.92 -11.98 10.47
CA LEU A 105 0.57 -13.15 9.68
C LEU A 105 0.84 -14.49 10.41
N GLU A 106 1.80 -14.53 11.34
CA GLU A 106 2.02 -15.68 12.23
C GLU A 106 0.82 -16.00 13.14
N HIS A 107 0.00 -14.99 13.45
CA HIS A 107 -1.17 -15.14 14.32
C HIS A 107 -2.49 -15.21 13.55
N VAL A 108 -2.43 -15.21 12.22
CA VAL A 108 -3.61 -15.30 11.35
C VAL A 108 -3.64 -16.68 10.71
N ASP A 109 -4.74 -17.40 10.89
CA ASP A 109 -4.97 -18.67 10.19
C ASP A 109 -5.10 -18.43 8.68
N GLN A 110 -4.51 -19.31 7.87
CA GLN A 110 -4.66 -19.26 6.41
C GLN A 110 -6.14 -19.35 5.97
N ALA A 111 -6.99 -20.02 6.75
CA ALA A 111 -8.43 -20.07 6.52
C ALA A 111 -9.11 -18.69 6.59
N ASP A 112 -8.51 -17.74 7.32
CA ASP A 112 -9.02 -16.37 7.45
C ASP A 112 -8.51 -15.43 6.35
N TYR A 113 -7.53 -15.86 5.54
CA TYR A 113 -6.94 -15.02 4.49
C TYR A 113 -7.99 -14.49 3.50
N PRO A 114 -8.97 -15.28 3.02
CA PRO A 114 -10.02 -14.76 2.14
C PRO A 114 -10.86 -13.66 2.81
N ALA A 115 -11.19 -13.79 4.10
CA ALA A 115 -11.94 -12.78 4.83
C ALA A 115 -11.14 -11.48 4.96
N LEU A 116 -9.84 -11.58 5.26
CA LEU A 116 -8.95 -10.42 5.35
C LEU A 116 -8.73 -9.75 3.99
N ARG A 117 -8.52 -10.51 2.92
CA ARG A 117 -8.41 -9.95 1.55
C ARG A 117 -9.70 -9.24 1.14
N ARG A 118 -10.85 -9.76 1.52
CA ARG A 118 -12.14 -9.11 1.27
C ARG A 118 -12.28 -7.81 2.05
N ALA A 119 -11.89 -7.79 3.32
CA ALA A 119 -11.86 -6.58 4.14
C ALA A 119 -10.91 -5.53 3.54
N ALA A 120 -9.72 -5.95 3.09
CA ALA A 120 -8.75 -5.13 2.39
C ALA A 120 -9.33 -4.48 1.13
N ALA A 121 -9.92 -5.29 0.24
CA ALA A 121 -10.50 -4.81 -1.01
C ALA A 121 -11.65 -3.81 -0.80
N LYS A 122 -12.37 -3.92 0.33
CA LYS A 122 -13.43 -2.98 0.73
C LYS A 122 -12.93 -1.76 1.52
N GLY A 123 -11.66 -1.70 1.89
CA GLY A 123 -11.12 -0.65 2.75
C GLY A 123 -11.63 -0.72 4.20
N GLU A 124 -12.02 -1.91 4.67
CA GLU A 124 -12.50 -2.16 6.04
C GLU A 124 -11.33 -2.24 7.05
N TRP A 125 -10.50 -1.19 7.10
CA TRP A 125 -9.26 -1.14 7.89
C TRP A 125 -9.46 -1.40 9.39
N HIS A 126 -10.64 -1.07 9.92
CA HIS A 126 -11.03 -1.32 11.30
C HIS A 126 -10.93 -2.81 11.69
N VAL A 127 -11.13 -3.74 10.76
CA VAL A 127 -10.97 -5.19 10.98
C VAL A 127 -9.52 -5.50 11.35
N PHE A 128 -8.55 -4.93 10.61
CA PHE A 128 -7.14 -5.12 10.85
C PHE A 128 -6.69 -4.48 12.17
N HIS A 129 -7.21 -3.30 12.52
CA HIS A 129 -6.98 -2.70 13.84
C HIS A 129 -7.46 -3.60 14.97
N GLY A 130 -8.66 -4.17 14.85
CA GLY A 130 -9.20 -5.10 15.83
C GLY A 130 -8.32 -6.34 16.02
N HIS A 131 -7.90 -6.98 14.93
CA HIS A 131 -6.98 -8.12 14.98
C HIS A 131 -5.63 -7.74 15.59
N ALA A 132 -5.03 -6.63 15.14
CA ALA A 132 -3.74 -6.17 15.65
C ALA A 132 -3.79 -5.86 17.15
N GLN A 133 -4.87 -5.25 17.63
CA GLN A 133 -5.09 -5.00 19.04
C GLN A 133 -5.24 -6.30 19.84
N ALA A 134 -6.00 -7.28 19.33
CA ALA A 134 -6.19 -8.58 19.98
C ALA A 134 -4.86 -9.35 20.09
N ILE A 135 -4.06 -9.37 19.02
CA ILE A 135 -2.73 -9.99 19.00
C ILE A 135 -1.80 -9.29 20.00
N ALA A 136 -1.76 -7.95 19.99
CA ALA A 136 -0.93 -7.18 20.91
C ALA A 136 -1.35 -7.39 22.38
N ALA A 137 -2.64 -7.55 22.67
CA ALA A 137 -3.13 -7.86 24.00
C ALA A 137 -2.73 -9.28 24.44
N ALA A 138 -2.91 -10.28 23.58
CA ALA A 138 -2.50 -11.66 23.84
C ALA A 138 -0.98 -11.77 24.13
N ARG A 139 -0.15 -11.05 23.37
CA ARG A 139 1.30 -10.97 23.59
C ARG A 139 1.68 -10.32 24.93
N LYS A 140 0.91 -9.32 25.39
CA LYS A 140 1.16 -8.65 26.69
C LYS A 140 0.75 -9.50 27.89
N ASP A 141 -0.30 -10.29 27.73
CA ASP A 141 -0.82 -11.18 28.79
C ASP A 141 0.01 -12.47 28.94
N GLY A 142 0.90 -12.76 27.98
CA GLY A 142 1.65 -14.02 27.93
C GLY A 142 0.81 -15.22 27.48
N SER A 143 -0.48 -15.00 27.23
CA SER A 143 -1.38 -15.91 26.51
C SER A 143 -1.01 -15.88 25.02
N ALA A 144 0.16 -16.41 24.67
CA ALA A 144 0.42 -16.77 23.28
C ALA A 144 -0.71 -17.72 22.85
N TYR A 145 -1.39 -17.40 21.75
CA TYR A 145 -2.25 -18.35 21.03
C TYR A 145 -1.36 -19.57 20.76
N SER A 146 -1.46 -20.54 21.66
CA SER A 146 -0.71 -21.78 21.61
C SER A 146 -1.54 -22.71 20.75
N ASP A 147 -0.87 -23.26 19.74
CA ASP A 147 -1.30 -24.31 18.82
C ASP A 147 -2.27 -25.35 19.45
#